data_AF-A0A925LAQ1-F1
#
_entry.id   AF-A0A925LAQ1-F1
#
_cell.length_a   1.000
_cell.length_b   1.000
_cell.length_c   1.000
_cell.angle_alpha   90.00
_cell.angle_beta   90.00
_cell.angle_gamma   90.00
#
_symmetry.space_group_name_H-M   'P 1'
#
loop_
_entity.id
_entity.type
_entity.pdbx_description
1 polymer ?
#
loop_
_entity_poly.entity_id
_entity_poly.type
_entity_poly.pdbx_seq_one_letter_code
_entity_poly.pdbx_strand_id
1 'polypeptide(L)' 'MAEQHITPELRQWIIDQAKAGRPPEEVLKSMMASGWDEDVALAALEETLSGFLKEHAQANGLPAPVP' A
#
# COMPACT_ATOMS: atom_id res chain seq x y z
N MET A 1 8.54 -22.23 0.27
CA MET A 1 7.54 -21.20 0.60
C MET A 1 8.21 -19.89 0.28
N ALA A 2 7.81 -19.19 -0.78
CA ALA A 2 8.45 -17.93 -1.13
C ALA A 2 8.03 -16.90 -0.08
N GLU A 3 8.96 -16.39 0.73
CA GLU A 3 8.70 -15.25 1.61
C GLU A 3 8.36 -14.05 0.70
N GLN A 4 7.07 -13.74 0.58
CA GLN A 4 6.56 -12.68 -0.28
C GLN A 4 6.91 -11.34 0.35
N HIS A 5 8.15 -10.90 0.13
CA HIS A 5 8.65 -9.64 0.63
C HIS A 5 8.05 -8.49 -0.16
N ILE A 6 7.58 -7.48 0.55
CA ILE A 6 7.10 -6.23 -0.03
C ILE A 6 8.31 -5.51 -0.64
N THR A 7 8.53 -5.70 -1.94
CA THR A 7 9.63 -5.03 -2.64
C THR A 7 9.38 -3.53 -2.72
N PRO A 8 10.44 -2.70 -2.79
CA PRO A 8 10.29 -1.26 -2.98
C PRO A 8 9.48 -0.91 -4.22
N GLU A 9 9.62 -1.70 -5.28
CA GLU A 9 8.87 -1.52 -6.54
C GLU A 9 7.37 -1.75 -6.33
N LEU A 10 7.00 -2.77 -5.55
CA LEU A 10 5.60 -3.04 -5.21
C LEU A 10 4.99 -1.93 -4.35
N ARG A 11 5.76 -1.41 -3.38
CA ARG A 11 5.33 -0.24 -2.58
C ARG A 11 5.06 0.96 -3.47
N GLN A 12 6.00 1.26 -4.37
CA GLN A 12 5.86 2.37 -5.31
C GLN A 12 4.62 2.21 -6.19
N TRP A 13 4.37 1.00 -6.68
CA TRP A 13 3.20 0.69 -7.49
C TRP A 13 1.88 0.88 -6.71
N ILE A 14 1.80 0.40 -5.45
CA ILE A 14 0.64 0.63 -4.57
C ILE A 14 0.39 2.14 -4.38
N ILE A 15 1.44 2.93 -4.14
CA ILE A 15 1.33 4.38 -3.98
C ILE A 15 0.81 5.04 -5.25
N ASP A 16 1.27 4.60 -6.43
CA ASP A 16 0.77 5.09 -7.70
C ASP A 16 -0.73 4.81 -7.88
N GLN A 17 -1.19 3.61 -7.53
CA GLN A 17 -2.61 3.27 -7.55
C GLN A 17 -3.43 4.14 -6.58
N ALA A 18 -2.91 4.40 -5.38
CA ALA A 18 -3.55 5.28 -4.40
C ALA A 18 -3.61 6.74 -4.88
N LYS A 19 -2.54 7.24 -5.50
CA LYS A 19 -2.51 8.58 -6.13
C LYS A 19 -3.46 8.70 -7.31
N ALA A 20 -3.65 7.61 -8.06
CA ALA A 20 -4.64 7.53 -9.13
C ALA A 20 -6.09 7.45 -8.61
N GLY A 21 -6.30 7.38 -7.29
CA GLY A 21 -7.63 7.28 -6.67
C GLY A 21 -8.27 5.90 -6.84
N ARG A 22 -7.48 4.85 -7.09
CA ARG A 22 -8.01 3.48 -7.18
C ARG A 22 -8.34 2.93 -5.79
N PRO A 23 -9.42 2.15 -5.68
CA PRO A 23 -9.79 1.55 -4.41
C PRO A 23 -8.82 0.40 -4.07
N PRO A 24 -8.54 0.17 -2.78
CA PRO A 24 -7.60 -0.86 -2.31
C PRO A 24 -7.99 -2.28 -2.76
N GLU A 25 -9.28 -2.56 -2.95
CA GLU A 25 -9.78 -3.84 -3.46
C GLU A 25 -9.24 -4.19 -4.87
N GLU A 26 -9.09 -3.20 -5.75
CA GLU A 26 -8.59 -3.42 -7.13
C GLU A 26 -7.08 -3.69 -7.11
N VAL A 27 -6.38 -3.05 -6.18
CA VAL A 27 -4.95 -3.26 -5.94
C VAL A 27 -4.73 -4.67 -5.39
N LEU A 28 -5.53 -5.09 -4.41
CA LEU A 28 -5.54 -6.46 -3.86
C LEU A 28 -5.80 -7.51 -4.93
N LYS A 29 -6.83 -7.33 -5.77
CA LYS A 29 -7.11 -8.25 -6.88
C LYS A 29 -5.92 -8.41 -7.82
N SER A 30 -5.22 -7.32 -8.11
CA SER A 30 -4.02 -7.35 -8.97
C SER A 30 -2.84 -8.07 -8.30
N MET A 31 -2.68 -7.92 -6.99
CA MET A 31 -1.67 -8.65 -6.20
C MET A 31 -1.99 -10.14 -6.17
N MET A 32 -3.24 -10.52 -5.89
CA MET A 32 -3.70 -11.91 -5.92
C MET A 32 -3.54 -12.53 -7.32
N ALA A 33 -3.84 -11.78 -8.38
CA ALA A 33 -3.60 -12.22 -9.76
C ALA A 33 -2.11 -12.45 -10.07
N SER A 34 -1.22 -11.77 -9.36
CA SER A 34 0.24 -11.98 -9.42
C SER A 34 0.71 -13.18 -8.59
N GLY A 35 -0.22 -13.91 -7.96
CA GLY A 35 0.05 -15.07 -7.12
C GLY A 35 0.27 -14.74 -5.64
N TRP A 36 -0.06 -13.52 -5.21
CA TRP A 36 0.01 -13.16 -3.80
C TRP A 36 -1.12 -13.78 -2.99
N ASP A 37 -0.80 -14.05 -1.74
CA ASP A 37 -1.80 -14.46 -0.76
C ASP A 37 -2.59 -13.22 -0.32
N GLU A 38 -3.90 -13.37 -0.14
CA GLU A 38 -4.79 -12.25 0.18
C GLU A 38 -4.38 -11.57 1.49
N ASP A 39 -4.10 -12.34 2.54
CA ASP A 39 -3.69 -11.79 3.83
C ASP A 39 -2.35 -11.04 3.73
N VAL A 40 -1.41 -11.58 2.96
CA VAL A 40 -0.10 -10.94 2.73
C VAL A 40 -0.23 -9.69 1.88
N ALA A 41 -1.05 -9.72 0.84
CA ALA A 41 -1.31 -8.57 -0.01
C ALA A 41 -2.01 -7.44 0.76
N LEU A 42 -2.97 -7.79 1.62
CA LEU A 42 -3.68 -6.84 2.48
C LEU A 42 -2.74 -6.18 3.48
N ALA A 43 -1.93 -6.97 4.19
CA ALA A 43 -0.93 -6.45 5.11
C ALA A 43 0.07 -5.52 4.40
N ALA A 44 0.52 -5.92 3.20
CA ALA A 44 1.45 -5.13 2.41
C ALA A 44 0.85 -3.80 1.94
N LEU A 45 -0.41 -3.83 1.53
CA LEU A 45 -1.16 -2.65 1.13
C LEU A 45 -1.33 -1.69 2.31
N GLU A 46 -1.76 -2.19 3.45
CA GLU A 46 -1.99 -1.39 4.66
C GLU A 46 -0.68 -0.77 5.18
N GLU A 47 0.42 -1.53 5.22
CA GLU A 47 1.74 -1.02 5.62
C GLU A 47 2.20 0.09 4.68
N THR A 48 2.06 -0.11 3.37
CA THR A 48 2.48 0.85 2.35
C THR A 48 1.65 2.13 2.42
N LEU A 49 0.32 2.03 2.48
CA LEU A 49 -0.57 3.18 2.56
C LEU A 49 -0.40 3.95 3.87
N SER A 50 -0.25 3.25 4.99
CA SER A 50 -0.01 3.88 6.29
C SER A 50 1.31 4.64 6.32
N GLY A 51 2.38 4.06 5.75
CA GLY A 51 3.66 4.74 5.57
C GLY A 51 3.52 5.99 4.70
N PHE A 52 2.91 5.83 3.52
CA PHE A 52 2.70 6.92 2.58
C PHE A 52 1.86 8.06 3.17
N LEU A 53 0.76 7.77 3.88
CA LEU A 53 -0.08 8.77 4.53
C LEU A 53 0.67 9.52 5.64
N LYS A 54 1.49 8.83 6.44
CA LYS A 54 2.34 9.46 7.45
C LYS A 54 3.34 10.40 6.80
N GLU A 55 4.08 9.93 5.80
CA GLU A 55 5.05 10.75 5.08
C GLU A 55 4.39 11.94 4.37
N HIS A 56 3.23 11.73 3.74
CA HIS A 56 2.47 12.77 3.06
C HIS A 56 1.90 13.81 4.05
N ALA A 57 1.44 13.38 5.23
CA ALA A 57 0.99 14.29 6.27
C ALA A 57 2.14 15.16 6.81
N GLN A 58 3.31 14.55 7.06
CA GLN A 58 4.52 15.26 7.47
C GLN A 58 4.99 16.26 6.39
N ALA A 59 5.02 15.84 5.12
CA ALA A 59 5.45 16.66 4.00
C ALA A 59 4.53 17.87 3.75
N ASN A 60 3.22 17.69 3.95
CA ASN A 60 2.25 18.78 3.78
C ASN A 60 2.03 19.62 5.05
N GLY A 61 2.79 19.37 6.12
CA GLY A 61 2.65 20.10 7.39
C GLY A 61 1.26 19.96 8.02
N LEU A 62 0.54 18.90 7.67
CA LEU A 62 -0.78 18.64 8.23
C LEU A 62 -0.61 18.08 9.66
N PRO A 63 -1.39 18.57 10.65
CA PRO A 63 -1.36 17.98 11.98
C PRO A 63 -1.71 16.49 11.86
N ALA A 64 -1.02 15.65 12.64
CA ALA A 64 -1.23 14.20 12.66
C ALA A 64 -2.74 13.87 12.78
N PRO A 65 -3.25 12.82 12.09
CA PRO A 65 -4.64 12.43 12.23
C PRO A 65 -4.94 12.21 13.72
N VAL A 66 -5.91 12.95 14.24
CA VAL A 66 -6.32 12.82 15.64
C VAL A 66 -6.85 11.39 15.89
N PRO A 67 -6.48 10.73 17.00
CA PRO A 67 -6.90 9.37 17.33
C PRO A 67 -8.39 9.25 17.66
#